data_AF-G0PEA0-F1
#
_entry.id   AF-G0PEA0-F1
#
_cell.length_a   1.000
_cell.length_b   1.000
_cell.length_c   1.000
_cell.angle_alpha   90.00
_cell.angle_beta   90.00
_cell.angle_gamma   90.00
#
_symmetry.space_group_name_H-M   'P 1'
#
loop_
_entity.id
_entity.type
_entity.pdbx_description
1 polymer ?
#
loop_
_entity_poly.entity_id
_entity_poly.type
_entity_poly.pdbx_seq_one_letter_code
_entity_poly.pdbx_strand_id
1 'polypeptide(L)'
;MRSVALCLLVLVGASQSYLLQDYTLSDDEIQLMAFREQPQNAAISACQDIQFNYCQTTFNTFFGMDESISWRNGTYIFNTVQKYLMMNVTELVKVCNTRTQFYQCLGSSYYTCMNLYTLLNKPQPDFSNTFDYVRTFRGLEGMCVGGFSEVVYQWDCLGTFPTTMAYQNCINNFNQTVAANNFCPAVQQTGVCLNDAYNAACGAPAAGYFGCELFRITFDNSCWGLRCMVDGA
;
A
#
# COMPACT_ATOMS: atom_id res chain seq x y z
N MET A 1 7.07 53.80 18.20
CA MET A 1 6.71 52.94 17.07
C MET A 1 7.47 51.64 17.22
N ARG A 2 6.80 50.55 17.62
CA ARG A 2 7.39 49.22 17.80
C ARG A 2 7.09 48.39 16.56
N SER A 3 8.08 48.11 15.74
CA SER A 3 7.97 47.21 14.60
C SER A 3 8.17 45.78 15.08
N VAL A 4 7.12 44.97 15.04
CA VAL A 4 7.18 43.52 15.27
C VAL A 4 7.32 42.87 13.90
N ALA A 5 8.48 42.28 13.62
CA ALA A 5 8.69 41.44 12.44
C ALA A 5 8.14 40.03 12.75
N LEU A 6 7.05 39.65 12.08
CA LEU A 6 6.55 38.28 12.06
C LEU A 6 7.39 37.47 11.06
N CYS A 7 8.29 36.63 11.55
CA CYS A 7 8.90 35.57 10.76
C CYS A 7 7.89 34.43 10.59
N LEU A 8 7.27 34.34 9.42
CA LEU A 8 6.54 33.16 8.97
C LEU A 8 7.55 32.05 8.65
N LEU A 9 7.72 31.11 9.57
CA LEU A 9 8.36 29.82 9.30
C LEU A 9 7.42 28.99 8.44
N VAL A 10 7.62 29.02 7.12
CA VAL A 10 7.04 28.05 6.20
C VAL A 10 7.77 26.74 6.44
N LEU A 11 7.15 25.82 7.19
CA LEU A 11 7.56 24.42 7.22
C LEU A 11 7.29 23.84 5.83
N VAL A 12 8.29 23.90 4.95
CA VAL A 12 8.33 23.02 3.78
C VAL A 12 8.58 21.62 4.33
N GLY A 13 7.50 20.90 4.63
CA GLY A 13 7.59 19.47 4.90
C GLY A 13 8.23 18.83 3.68
N ALA A 14 9.38 18.19 3.86
CA ALA A 14 9.97 17.38 2.81
C ALA A 14 8.97 16.27 2.48
N SER A 15 8.30 16.39 1.33
CA SER A 15 7.44 15.33 0.79
C SER A 15 8.33 14.14 0.48
N GLN A 16 8.33 13.14 1.35
CA GLN A 16 8.98 11.86 1.05
C GLN A 16 8.15 11.15 -0.03
N SER A 17 8.81 10.55 -1.02
CA SER A 17 8.11 9.80 -2.06
C SER A 17 7.53 8.51 -1.46
N TYR A 18 6.24 8.24 -1.60
CA TYR A 18 5.63 7.01 -1.14
C TYR A 18 5.16 6.18 -2.33
N LEU A 19 5.94 5.16 -2.69
CA LEU A 19 5.65 4.24 -3.78
C LEU A 19 4.55 3.25 -3.37
N LEU A 20 4.60 2.72 -2.15
CA LEU A 20 3.40 2.19 -1.49
C LEU A 20 2.61 3.38 -0.95
N GLN A 21 1.33 3.49 -1.30
CA GLN A 21 0.55 4.69 -0.99
C GLN A 21 0.34 4.87 0.52
N ASP A 22 0.57 6.11 0.98
CA ASP A 22 0.66 6.55 2.36
C ASP A 22 -0.64 7.12 2.95
N TYR A 23 -1.79 6.63 2.49
CA TYR A 23 -3.08 7.02 3.05
C TYR A 23 -3.33 6.41 4.43
N THR A 24 -4.29 6.95 5.16
CA THR A 24 -4.71 6.46 6.47
C THR A 24 -6.19 6.12 6.48
N LEU A 25 -6.57 5.10 7.23
CA LEU A 25 -7.96 4.75 7.50
C LEU A 25 -8.23 4.84 9.00
N SER A 26 -9.44 5.23 9.37
CA SER A 26 -9.93 5.13 10.75
C SER A 26 -10.18 3.66 11.13
N ASP A 27 -10.25 3.38 12.44
CA ASP A 27 -10.56 2.04 12.93
C ASP A 27 -11.90 1.52 12.39
N ASP A 28 -12.90 2.41 12.23
CA ASP A 28 -14.21 2.07 11.66
C ASP A 28 -14.11 1.64 10.18
N GLU A 29 -13.29 2.34 9.38
CA GLU A 29 -13.03 1.99 7.98
C GLU A 29 -12.24 0.69 7.86
N ILE A 30 -11.23 0.49 8.71
CA ILE A 30 -10.46 -0.76 8.79
C ILE A 30 -11.37 -1.92 9.17
N GLN A 31 -12.28 -1.71 10.15
CA GLN A 31 -13.26 -2.72 10.56
C GLN A 31 -14.24 -3.05 9.43
N LEU A 32 -14.72 -2.03 8.71
CA LEU A 32 -15.61 -2.22 7.57
C LEU A 32 -14.92 -3.03 6.46
N MET A 33 -13.68 -2.66 6.14
CA MET A 33 -12.86 -3.36 5.16
C MET A 33 -12.70 -4.83 5.57
N ALA A 34 -12.27 -5.09 6.81
CA ALA A 34 -12.13 -6.44 7.34
C ALA A 34 -13.44 -7.24 7.27
N PHE A 35 -14.57 -6.65 7.68
CA PHE A 35 -15.87 -7.31 7.60
C PHE A 35 -16.23 -7.73 6.17
N ARG A 36 -15.94 -6.89 5.18
CA ARG A 36 -16.18 -7.20 3.76
C ARG A 36 -15.21 -8.23 3.19
N GLU A 37 -14.05 -8.39 3.80
CA GLU A 37 -13.04 -9.39 3.45
C GLU A 37 -13.28 -10.76 4.09
N GLN A 38 -14.34 -10.92 4.88
CA GLN A 38 -14.67 -12.17 5.54
C GLN A 38 -14.80 -13.29 4.50
N PRO A 39 -14.07 -14.42 4.64
CA PRO A 39 -14.16 -15.52 3.69
C PRO A 39 -15.57 -16.12 3.71
N GLN A 40 -16.16 -16.30 2.53
CA GLN A 40 -17.49 -16.91 2.37
C GLN A 40 -17.54 -18.36 2.84
N ASN A 41 -16.40 -19.06 2.80
CA ASN A 41 -16.25 -20.43 3.29
C ASN A 41 -15.11 -20.47 4.32
N ALA A 42 -15.45 -20.72 5.59
CA ALA A 42 -14.47 -20.90 6.67
C ALA A 42 -13.53 -22.11 6.47
N ALA A 43 -13.86 -23.00 5.52
CA ALA A 43 -13.03 -24.13 5.12
C ALA A 43 -11.88 -23.76 4.16
N ILE A 44 -11.83 -22.52 3.64
CA ILE A 44 -10.70 -22.00 2.87
C ILE A 44 -9.54 -21.85 3.87
N SER A 45 -8.48 -22.62 3.62
CA SER A 45 -7.33 -22.88 4.50
C SER A 45 -6.99 -21.74 5.45
N ALA A 46 -7.10 -21.98 6.76
CA ALA A 46 -6.68 -21.01 7.77
C ALA A 46 -5.18 -20.66 7.63
N CYS A 47 -4.82 -19.41 7.94
CA CYS A 47 -3.42 -18.97 7.96
C CYS A 47 -2.58 -19.87 8.89
N GLN A 48 -1.58 -20.56 8.33
CA GLN A 48 -0.71 -21.47 9.06
C GLN A 48 0.31 -20.68 9.90
N ASP A 49 0.01 -20.44 11.18
CA ASP A 49 0.79 -19.53 12.04
C ASP A 49 2.29 -19.86 12.14
N ILE A 50 2.66 -21.14 12.22
CA ILE A 50 4.07 -21.55 12.32
C ILE A 50 4.82 -21.17 11.04
N GLN A 51 4.25 -21.51 9.88
CA GLN A 51 4.80 -21.16 8.57
C GLN A 51 4.83 -19.64 8.40
N PHE A 52 3.76 -18.95 8.80
CA PHE A 52 3.64 -17.51 8.71
C PHE A 52 4.73 -16.78 9.48
N ASN A 53 4.95 -17.16 10.74
CA ASN A 53 6.03 -16.58 11.55
C ASN A 53 7.40 -16.85 10.93
N TYR A 54 7.67 -18.08 10.48
CA TYR A 54 8.94 -18.42 9.82
C TYR A 54 9.18 -17.59 8.54
N CYS A 55 8.18 -17.50 7.67
CA CYS A 55 8.28 -16.72 6.44
C CYS A 55 8.44 -15.22 6.73
N GLN A 56 7.76 -14.70 7.75
CA GLN A 56 7.90 -13.31 8.18
C GLN A 56 9.30 -13.02 8.69
N THR A 57 9.86 -13.87 9.56
CA THR A 57 11.24 -13.71 10.04
C THR A 57 12.23 -13.74 8.88
N THR A 58 12.05 -14.64 7.92
CA THR A 58 12.90 -14.70 6.71
C THR A 58 12.83 -13.42 5.89
N PHE A 59 11.62 -12.87 5.68
CA PHE A 59 11.42 -11.58 5.01
C PHE A 59 12.12 -10.45 5.77
N ASN A 60 11.96 -10.41 7.10
CA ASN A 60 12.55 -9.41 7.99
C ASN A 60 14.09 -9.38 7.92
N THR A 61 14.74 -10.56 7.83
CA THR A 61 16.19 -10.67 7.75
C THR A 61 16.76 -9.89 6.56
N PHE A 62 16.09 -9.90 5.41
CA PHE A 62 16.52 -9.13 4.24
C PHE A 62 16.61 -7.63 4.55
N PHE A 63 15.67 -7.11 5.33
CA PHE A 63 15.61 -5.70 5.72
C PHE A 63 16.46 -5.37 6.96
N GLY A 64 17.11 -6.36 7.58
CA GLY A 64 17.85 -6.20 8.82
C GLY A 64 16.97 -5.90 10.04
N MET A 65 15.71 -6.32 10.01
CA MET A 65 14.79 -6.15 11.15
C MET A 65 15.04 -7.21 12.23
N ASP A 66 14.71 -6.87 13.48
CA ASP A 66 14.77 -7.80 14.62
C ASP A 66 13.79 -8.97 14.46
N GLU A 67 14.13 -10.14 14.99
CA GLU A 67 13.32 -11.36 14.89
C GLU A 67 11.96 -11.25 15.62
N SER A 68 11.84 -10.35 16.59
CA SER A 68 10.57 -10.06 17.29
C SER A 68 9.56 -9.27 16.47
N ILE A 69 9.99 -8.67 15.35
CA ILE A 69 9.11 -7.91 14.46
C ILE A 69 8.13 -8.86 13.76
N SER A 70 6.84 -8.56 13.86
CA SER A 70 5.78 -9.37 13.26
C SER A 70 4.74 -8.48 12.58
N TRP A 71 3.64 -9.08 12.10
CA TRP A 71 2.50 -8.34 11.55
C TRP A 71 1.90 -7.31 12.53
N ARG A 72 2.16 -7.46 13.82
CA ARG A 72 1.78 -6.48 14.87
C ARG A 72 2.58 -5.19 14.81
N ASN A 73 3.67 -5.16 14.06
CA ASN A 73 4.53 -4.00 13.84
C ASN A 73 4.41 -3.52 12.39
N GLY A 74 3.23 -3.63 11.79
CA GLY A 74 3.03 -3.36 10.37
C GLY A 74 3.42 -1.95 9.94
N THR A 75 3.22 -0.92 10.75
CA THR A 75 3.67 0.44 10.43
C THR A 75 5.20 0.53 10.33
N TYR A 76 5.92 -0.18 11.20
CA TYR A 76 7.37 -0.26 11.12
C TYR A 76 7.83 -1.02 9.87
N ILE A 77 7.16 -2.14 9.55
CA ILE A 77 7.43 -2.93 8.33
C ILE A 77 7.18 -2.08 7.09
N PHE A 78 6.00 -1.44 6.99
CA PHE A 78 5.63 -0.56 5.88
C PHE A 78 6.70 0.50 5.63
N ASN A 79 7.05 1.27 6.66
CA ASN A 79 8.04 2.33 6.55
C ASN A 79 9.44 1.81 6.17
N THR A 80 9.80 0.63 6.63
CA THR A 80 11.10 0.03 6.28
C THR A 80 11.12 -0.44 4.84
N VAL A 81 10.10 -1.17 4.39
CA VAL A 81 9.96 -1.61 3.00
C VAL A 81 9.93 -0.41 2.06
N GLN A 82 9.15 0.62 2.42
CA GLN A 82 9.03 1.86 1.66
C GLN A 82 10.39 2.54 1.43
N LYS A 83 11.24 2.61 2.46
CA LYS A 83 12.60 3.17 2.35
C LYS A 83 13.43 2.45 1.30
N TYR A 84 13.41 1.11 1.27
CA TYR A 84 14.15 0.34 0.27
C TYR A 84 13.59 0.54 -1.14
N LEU A 85 12.26 0.54 -1.27
CA LEU A 85 11.60 0.76 -2.55
C LEU A 85 12.03 2.07 -3.17
N MET A 86 12.17 3.15 -2.41
CA MET A 86 12.53 4.49 -2.91
C MET A 86 14.01 4.68 -3.26
N MET A 87 14.90 3.76 -2.90
CA MET A 87 16.34 3.99 -3.04
C MET A 87 16.77 4.09 -4.50
N ASN A 88 16.34 3.13 -5.31
CA ASN A 88 16.59 3.02 -6.75
C ASN A 88 15.92 1.74 -7.29
N VAL A 89 15.88 1.60 -8.62
CA VAL A 89 15.37 0.39 -9.29
C VAL A 89 16.02 -0.89 -8.78
N THR A 90 17.34 -0.90 -8.52
CA THR A 90 18.04 -2.11 -8.08
C THR A 90 17.51 -2.60 -6.73
N GLU A 91 17.27 -1.70 -5.78
CA GLU A 91 16.68 -2.05 -4.49
C GLU A 91 15.20 -2.44 -4.63
N LEU A 92 14.43 -1.77 -5.49
CA LEU A 92 13.06 -2.19 -5.82
C LEU A 92 13.03 -3.64 -6.33
N VAL A 93 13.92 -4.00 -7.25
CA VAL A 93 13.99 -5.37 -7.80
C VAL A 93 14.31 -6.38 -6.70
N LYS A 94 15.20 -6.06 -5.76
CA LYS A 94 15.49 -6.92 -4.61
C LYS A 94 14.27 -7.07 -3.69
N VAL A 95 13.57 -5.98 -3.38
CA VAL A 95 12.32 -6.04 -2.59
C VAL A 95 11.28 -6.93 -3.27
N CYS A 96 11.12 -6.82 -4.59
CA CYS A 96 10.20 -7.66 -5.35
C CYS A 96 10.59 -9.14 -5.35
N ASN A 97 11.90 -9.45 -5.41
CA ASN A 97 12.40 -10.80 -5.24
C ASN A 97 12.12 -11.33 -3.82
N THR A 98 12.37 -10.53 -2.78
CA THR A 98 12.09 -10.87 -1.38
C THR A 98 10.60 -11.12 -1.15
N ARG A 99 9.70 -10.31 -1.74
CA ARG A 99 8.25 -10.56 -1.71
C ARG A 99 7.89 -11.88 -2.41
N THR A 100 8.53 -12.18 -3.54
CA THR A 100 8.30 -13.44 -4.26
C THR A 100 8.70 -14.64 -3.42
N GLN A 101 9.84 -14.58 -2.72
CA GLN A 101 10.26 -15.61 -1.77
C GLN A 101 9.28 -15.75 -0.59
N PHE A 102 8.79 -14.63 -0.05
CA PHE A 102 7.77 -14.65 1.00
C PHE A 102 6.46 -15.29 0.54
N TYR A 103 5.99 -14.96 -0.66
CA TYR A 103 4.84 -15.61 -1.30
C TYR A 103 5.04 -17.12 -1.45
N GLN A 104 6.19 -17.53 -2.00
CA GLN A 104 6.53 -18.95 -2.19
C GLN A 104 6.66 -19.71 -0.87
N CYS A 105 7.24 -19.07 0.15
CA CYS A 105 7.39 -19.64 1.49
C CYS A 105 6.02 -19.95 2.12
N LEU A 106 5.03 -19.08 1.95
CA LEU A 106 3.67 -19.26 2.45
C LEU A 106 2.83 -20.21 1.58
N GLY A 107 3.09 -20.25 0.26
CA GLY A 107 2.35 -21.08 -0.68
C GLY A 107 0.84 -20.84 -0.62
N SER A 108 0.06 -21.91 -0.46
CA SER A 108 -1.40 -21.84 -0.37
C SER A 108 -1.93 -20.99 0.80
N SER A 109 -1.11 -20.79 1.85
CA SER A 109 -1.48 -19.98 3.01
C SER A 109 -1.42 -18.47 2.75
N TYR A 110 -0.78 -18.02 1.65
CA TYR A 110 -0.46 -16.61 1.42
C TYR A 110 -1.68 -15.70 1.52
N TYR A 111 -2.70 -15.93 0.70
CA TYR A 111 -3.87 -15.05 0.64
C TYR A 111 -4.67 -15.06 1.95
N THR A 112 -4.67 -16.16 2.68
CA THR A 112 -5.34 -16.23 3.99
C THR A 112 -4.56 -15.51 5.09
N CYS A 113 -3.23 -15.48 5.01
CA CYS A 113 -2.39 -14.71 5.93
C CYS A 113 -2.34 -13.21 5.58
N MET A 114 -2.46 -12.85 4.29
CA MET A 114 -2.53 -11.47 3.79
C MET A 114 -3.98 -10.94 3.71
N ASN A 115 -4.81 -11.35 4.66
CA ASN A 115 -6.21 -10.97 4.75
C ASN A 115 -6.46 -10.22 6.05
N LEU A 116 -7.10 -9.05 5.95
CA LEU A 116 -7.27 -8.14 7.09
C LEU A 116 -8.21 -8.75 8.13
N TYR A 117 -9.29 -9.40 7.69
CA TYR A 117 -10.20 -10.13 8.56
C TYR A 117 -9.46 -11.21 9.36
N THR A 118 -8.62 -12.02 8.70
CA THR A 118 -7.86 -13.09 9.37
C THR A 118 -6.97 -12.53 10.48
N LEU A 119 -6.21 -11.47 10.20
CA LEU A 119 -5.26 -10.94 11.18
C LEU A 119 -5.94 -10.17 12.32
N LEU A 120 -7.02 -9.42 12.04
CA LEU A 120 -7.79 -8.75 13.10
C LEU A 120 -8.57 -9.72 14.01
N ASN A 121 -8.80 -10.97 13.57
CA ASN A 121 -9.38 -12.01 14.43
C ASN A 121 -8.33 -12.78 15.26
N LYS A 122 -7.04 -12.46 15.14
CA LYS A 122 -6.00 -13.00 16.03
C LYS A 122 -6.01 -12.26 17.37
N PRO A 123 -5.47 -12.85 18.46
CA PRO A 123 -5.47 -12.20 19.77
C PRO A 123 -4.77 -10.83 19.75
N GLN A 124 -5.34 -9.83 20.43
CA GLN A 124 -4.74 -8.51 20.65
C GLN A 124 -4.28 -7.78 19.36
N PRO A 125 -5.13 -7.66 18.32
CA PRO A 125 -4.73 -6.94 17.12
C PRO A 125 -4.61 -5.45 17.42
N ASP A 126 -3.72 -4.77 16.69
CA ASP A 126 -3.72 -3.32 16.57
C ASP A 126 -4.20 -2.96 15.17
N PHE A 127 -5.23 -2.14 15.05
CA PHE A 127 -5.93 -1.92 13.77
C PHE A 127 -5.00 -1.30 12.73
N SER A 128 -4.32 -0.22 13.11
CA SER A 128 -3.40 0.51 12.24
C SER A 128 -2.22 -0.36 11.79
N ASN A 129 -1.54 -1.03 12.73
CA ASN A 129 -0.42 -1.92 12.37
C ASN A 129 -0.89 -3.09 11.51
N THR A 130 -2.03 -3.69 11.82
CA THR A 130 -2.53 -4.83 11.02
C THR A 130 -2.89 -4.39 9.60
N PHE A 131 -3.53 -3.23 9.46
CA PHE A 131 -3.83 -2.63 8.17
C PHE A 131 -2.56 -2.32 7.39
N ASP A 132 -1.58 -1.66 8.02
CA ASP A 132 -0.30 -1.30 7.43
C ASP A 132 0.48 -2.53 6.95
N TYR A 133 0.41 -3.61 7.71
CA TYR A 133 0.99 -4.87 7.33
C TYR A 133 0.35 -5.43 6.06
N VAL A 134 -0.98 -5.56 6.04
CA VAL A 134 -1.72 -6.12 4.89
C VAL A 134 -1.55 -5.26 3.64
N ARG A 135 -1.66 -3.93 3.76
CA ARG A 135 -1.46 -3.03 2.61
C ARG A 135 -0.05 -3.11 2.04
N THR A 136 0.97 -3.34 2.88
CA THR A 136 2.35 -3.48 2.41
C THR A 136 2.44 -4.62 1.41
N PHE A 137 1.96 -5.81 1.76
CA PHE A 137 2.08 -6.98 0.89
C PHE A 137 1.17 -6.93 -0.34
N ARG A 138 -0.01 -6.30 -0.23
CA ARG A 138 -0.89 -6.05 -1.39
C ARG A 138 -0.31 -5.03 -2.36
N GLY A 139 0.23 -3.93 -1.84
CA GLY A 139 0.93 -2.95 -2.67
C GLY A 139 2.18 -3.55 -3.34
N LEU A 140 2.93 -4.36 -2.61
CA LEU A 140 4.03 -5.13 -3.20
C LEU A 140 3.54 -6.14 -4.26
N GLU A 141 2.37 -6.76 -4.09
CA GLU A 141 1.78 -7.62 -5.14
C GLU A 141 1.44 -6.82 -6.39
N GLY A 142 0.75 -5.69 -6.23
CA GLY A 142 0.39 -4.81 -7.34
C GLY A 142 1.62 -4.35 -8.10
N MET A 143 2.62 -3.84 -7.39
CA MET A 143 3.84 -3.31 -7.99
C MET A 143 4.79 -4.38 -8.54
N CYS A 144 5.04 -5.47 -7.81
CA CYS A 144 6.05 -6.46 -8.19
C CYS A 144 5.54 -7.53 -9.14
N VAL A 145 4.23 -7.65 -9.33
CA VAL A 145 3.62 -8.61 -10.27
C VAL A 145 3.00 -7.86 -11.45
N GLY A 146 1.95 -7.07 -11.20
CA GLY A 146 1.21 -6.39 -12.26
C GLY A 146 1.94 -5.17 -12.83
N GLY A 147 2.57 -4.37 -11.96
CA GLY A 147 3.19 -3.09 -12.29
C GLY A 147 4.70 -3.14 -12.52
N PHE A 148 5.33 -4.33 -12.49
CA PHE A 148 6.79 -4.42 -12.37
C PHE A 148 7.50 -3.87 -13.61
N SER A 149 7.05 -4.26 -14.79
CA SER A 149 7.62 -3.78 -16.06
C SER A 149 7.52 -2.25 -16.17
N GLU A 150 6.39 -1.70 -15.73
CA GLU A 150 6.08 -0.28 -15.82
C GLU A 150 6.92 0.56 -14.84
N VAL A 151 6.98 0.16 -13.55
CA VAL A 151 7.76 0.88 -12.53
C VAL A 151 9.27 0.82 -12.77
N VAL A 152 9.77 -0.27 -13.36
CA VAL A 152 11.18 -0.40 -13.73
C VAL A 152 11.50 0.44 -14.96
N TYR A 153 10.62 0.43 -15.97
CA TYR A 153 10.82 1.18 -17.22
C TYR A 153 10.74 2.70 -17.01
N GLN A 154 9.86 3.17 -16.12
CA GLN A 154 9.61 4.59 -15.89
C GLN A 154 9.97 5.04 -14.47
N TRP A 155 10.96 4.40 -13.86
CA TRP A 155 11.38 4.65 -12.49
C TRP A 155 11.54 6.13 -12.14
N ASP A 156 12.22 6.89 -13.01
CA ASP A 156 12.52 8.30 -12.75
C ASP A 156 11.24 9.14 -12.59
N CYS A 157 10.16 8.78 -13.31
CA CYS A 157 8.86 9.43 -13.15
C CYS A 157 8.03 8.77 -12.04
N LEU A 158 7.71 7.48 -12.17
CA LEU A 158 6.79 6.79 -11.26
C LEU A 158 7.29 6.71 -9.82
N GLY A 159 8.61 6.55 -9.65
CA GLY A 159 9.26 6.50 -8.33
C GLY A 159 9.30 7.85 -7.61
N THR A 160 9.23 8.97 -8.33
CA THR A 160 9.29 10.32 -7.76
C THR A 160 7.93 11.04 -7.76
N PHE A 161 6.98 10.59 -8.59
CA PHE A 161 5.65 11.17 -8.71
C PHE A 161 4.90 11.34 -7.38
N PRO A 162 5.02 10.43 -6.39
CA PRO A 162 4.39 10.62 -5.07
C PRO A 162 4.81 11.90 -4.32
N THR A 163 5.92 12.54 -4.71
CA THR A 163 6.33 13.84 -4.15
C THR A 163 5.57 15.04 -4.73
N THR A 164 4.78 14.84 -5.79
CA THR A 164 4.08 15.92 -6.48
C THR A 164 2.79 16.34 -5.74
N MET A 165 2.41 17.61 -5.88
CA MET A 165 1.11 18.09 -5.37
C MET A 165 -0.07 17.35 -6.00
N ALA A 166 0.04 16.90 -7.25
CA ALA A 166 -1.03 16.17 -7.94
C ALA A 166 -1.34 14.86 -7.21
N TYR A 167 -0.32 14.06 -6.91
CA TYR A 167 -0.45 12.86 -6.09
C TYR A 167 -1.00 13.18 -4.69
N GLN A 168 -0.36 14.13 -4.01
CA GLN A 168 -0.70 14.48 -2.62
C GLN A 168 -2.14 14.98 -2.50
N ASN A 169 -2.67 15.69 -3.49
CA ASN A 169 -4.06 16.10 -3.52
C ASN A 169 -5.03 14.90 -3.60
N CYS A 170 -4.72 13.88 -4.42
CA CYS A 170 -5.55 12.67 -4.50
C CYS A 170 -5.59 11.93 -3.15
N ILE A 171 -4.43 11.72 -2.52
CA ILE A 171 -4.33 11.02 -1.23
C ILE A 171 -4.95 11.84 -0.08
N ASN A 172 -4.68 13.14 -0.02
CA ASN A 172 -5.27 14.00 1.01
C ASN A 172 -6.79 14.09 0.88
N ASN A 173 -7.32 14.15 -0.34
CA ASN A 173 -8.77 14.10 -0.56
C ASN A 173 -9.36 12.77 -0.08
N PHE A 174 -8.71 11.64 -0.37
CA PHE A 174 -9.13 10.34 0.16
C PHE A 174 -9.17 10.35 1.68
N ASN A 175 -8.07 10.71 2.34
CA ASN A 175 -7.96 10.76 3.80
C ASN A 175 -9.03 11.66 4.47
N GLN A 176 -9.49 12.71 3.78
CA GLN A 176 -10.49 13.65 4.32
C GLN A 176 -11.94 13.23 4.06
N THR A 177 -12.18 12.38 3.06
CA THR A 177 -13.54 12.13 2.55
C THR A 177 -13.98 10.68 2.63
N VAL A 178 -13.05 9.73 2.76
CA VAL A 178 -13.37 8.33 2.95
C VAL A 178 -14.12 8.15 4.28
N ALA A 179 -15.21 7.39 4.22
CA ALA A 179 -16.03 7.04 5.35
C ALA A 179 -16.77 5.73 5.05
N ALA A 180 -17.40 5.13 6.07
CA ALA A 180 -18.06 3.84 5.93
C ALA A 180 -19.19 3.82 4.88
N ASN A 181 -19.93 4.93 4.74
CA ASN A 181 -21.08 5.04 3.84
C ASN A 181 -20.70 5.29 2.37
N ASN A 182 -19.50 5.79 2.09
CA ASN A 182 -19.00 6.07 0.75
C ASN A 182 -17.69 5.33 0.43
N PHE A 183 -17.33 4.31 1.21
CA PHE A 183 -16.02 3.65 1.17
C PHE A 183 -15.55 3.27 -0.26
N CYS A 184 -16.31 2.44 -0.97
CA CYS A 184 -15.92 2.01 -2.33
C CYS A 184 -16.02 3.12 -3.39
N PRO A 185 -17.05 4.00 -3.36
CA PRO A 185 -17.03 5.22 -4.17
C PRO A 185 -15.78 6.08 -3.97
N ALA A 186 -15.34 6.29 -2.73
CA ALA A 186 -14.11 7.03 -2.42
C ALA A 186 -12.88 6.34 -2.99
N VAL A 187 -12.77 5.01 -2.84
CA VAL A 187 -11.69 4.22 -3.45
C VAL A 187 -11.67 4.37 -4.97
N GLN A 188 -12.82 4.25 -5.65
CA GLN A 188 -12.88 4.43 -7.11
C GLN A 188 -12.49 5.85 -7.53
N GLN A 189 -12.97 6.86 -6.82
CA GLN A 189 -12.68 8.27 -7.12
C GLN A 189 -11.19 8.57 -6.97
N THR A 190 -10.55 8.06 -5.92
CA THR A 190 -9.10 8.21 -5.73
C THR A 190 -8.30 7.43 -6.77
N GLY A 191 -8.74 6.23 -7.15
CA GLY A 191 -8.16 5.48 -8.26
C GLY A 191 -8.18 6.27 -9.57
N VAL A 192 -9.31 6.90 -9.91
CA VAL A 192 -9.44 7.79 -11.09
C VAL A 192 -8.52 9.00 -10.96
N CYS A 193 -8.49 9.67 -9.81
CA CYS A 193 -7.59 10.81 -9.57
C CYS A 193 -6.13 10.43 -9.80
N LEU A 194 -5.68 9.29 -9.28
CA LEU A 194 -4.34 8.78 -9.49
C LEU A 194 -4.10 8.40 -10.95
N ASN A 195 -5.08 7.81 -11.64
CA ASN A 195 -4.99 7.51 -13.06
C ASN A 195 -4.66 8.76 -13.88
N ASP A 196 -5.51 9.78 -13.76
CA ASP A 196 -5.38 11.05 -14.48
C ASP A 196 -4.05 11.73 -14.14
N ALA A 197 -3.68 11.74 -12.85
CA ALA A 197 -2.50 12.45 -12.38
C ALA A 197 -1.19 11.78 -12.83
N TYR A 198 -1.11 10.45 -12.79
CA TYR A 198 0.05 9.71 -13.30
C TYR A 198 0.13 9.78 -14.84
N ASN A 199 -0.99 9.68 -15.55
CA ASN A 199 -1.02 9.84 -17.01
C ASN A 199 -0.55 11.23 -17.43
N ALA A 200 -1.03 12.28 -16.77
CA ALA A 200 -0.65 13.66 -17.06
C ALA A 200 0.85 13.93 -16.81
N ALA A 201 1.44 13.28 -15.80
CA ALA A 201 2.83 13.52 -15.42
C ALA A 201 3.85 12.67 -16.17
N CYS A 202 3.56 11.38 -16.37
CA CYS A 202 4.51 10.44 -16.98
C CYS A 202 4.24 10.17 -18.46
N GLY A 203 3.06 10.54 -18.98
CA GLY A 203 2.76 10.59 -20.42
C GLY A 203 2.70 9.23 -21.14
N ALA A 204 2.92 8.12 -20.44
CA ALA A 204 2.82 6.78 -20.98
C ALA A 204 1.43 6.18 -20.68
N PRO A 205 0.78 5.49 -21.63
CA PRO A 205 -0.58 4.95 -21.45
C PRO A 205 -0.76 4.02 -20.24
N ALA A 206 0.33 3.40 -19.78
CA ALA A 206 0.32 2.48 -18.64
C ALA A 206 0.58 3.16 -17.29
N ALA A 207 1.00 4.43 -17.25
CA ALA A 207 1.35 5.13 -16.02
C ALA A 207 0.13 5.38 -15.14
N GLY A 208 -0.97 5.85 -15.73
CA GLY A 208 -2.25 6.03 -15.04
C GLY A 208 -2.85 4.72 -14.57
N TYR A 209 -2.77 3.68 -15.42
CA TYR A 209 -3.20 2.34 -15.03
C TYR A 209 -2.39 1.84 -13.82
N PHE A 210 -1.06 2.02 -13.83
CA PHE A 210 -0.18 1.70 -12.71
C PHE A 210 -0.58 2.43 -11.42
N GLY A 211 -0.72 3.75 -11.47
CA GLY A 211 -1.07 4.57 -10.31
C GLY A 211 -2.41 4.19 -9.70
N CYS A 212 -3.41 3.95 -10.55
CA CYS A 212 -4.73 3.52 -10.13
C CYS A 212 -4.73 2.10 -9.55
N GLU A 213 -4.12 1.12 -10.22
CA GLU A 213 -4.13 -0.27 -9.77
C GLU A 213 -3.34 -0.46 -8.48
N LEU A 214 -2.22 0.24 -8.34
CA LEU A 214 -1.41 0.16 -7.12
C LEU A 214 -2.18 0.64 -5.88
N PHE A 215 -3.05 1.64 -6.03
CA PHE A 215 -3.97 2.06 -4.98
C PHE A 215 -5.15 1.09 -4.81
N ARG A 216 -5.85 0.77 -5.90
CA ARG A 216 -7.07 -0.05 -5.91
C ARG A 216 -6.85 -1.45 -5.35
N ILE A 217 -5.69 -2.07 -5.63
CA ILE A 217 -5.42 -3.47 -5.26
C ILE A 217 -5.49 -3.70 -3.75
N THR A 218 -5.17 -2.70 -2.92
CA THR A 218 -5.28 -2.82 -1.47
C THR A 218 -6.73 -3.08 -1.04
N PHE A 219 -7.71 -2.61 -1.82
CA PHE A 219 -9.14 -2.69 -1.53
C PHE A 219 -9.90 -3.74 -2.35
N ASP A 220 -9.24 -4.51 -3.22
CA ASP A 220 -9.93 -5.38 -4.19
C ASP A 220 -10.85 -6.41 -3.50
N ASN A 221 -10.44 -6.90 -2.31
CA ASN A 221 -11.22 -7.84 -1.51
C ASN A 221 -12.41 -7.21 -0.78
N SER A 222 -12.46 -5.87 -0.61
CA SER A 222 -13.53 -5.17 0.10
C SER A 222 -14.42 -4.33 -0.82
N CYS A 223 -13.93 -3.98 -2.01
CA CYS A 223 -14.60 -3.20 -3.03
C CYS A 223 -14.56 -3.91 -4.38
N TRP A 224 -15.44 -4.91 -4.52
CA TRP A 224 -15.45 -5.80 -5.67
C TRP A 224 -15.93 -5.08 -6.93
N GLY A 225 -15.26 -5.36 -8.06
CA GLY A 225 -15.67 -4.85 -9.37
C GLY A 225 -15.18 -3.45 -9.70
N LEU A 226 -14.42 -2.79 -8.83
CA LEU A 226 -13.70 -1.58 -9.18
C LEU A 226 -12.66 -1.88 -10.28
N ARG A 227 -12.45 -0.92 -11.17
CA ARG A 227 -11.56 -1.05 -12.33
C ARG A 227 -10.79 0.24 -12.57
N CYS A 228 -9.54 0.09 -12.94
CA CYS A 228 -8.74 1.15 -13.51
C CYS A 228 -8.87 1.12 -15.03
N MET A 229 -9.20 2.26 -15.63
CA MET A 229 -9.26 2.38 -17.07
C MET A 229 -7.84 2.51 -17.62
N VAL A 230 -7.57 1.85 -18.74
CA VAL A 230 -6.43 2.18 -19.58
C VAL A 230 -6.93 3.28 -20.49
N ASP A 231 -6.37 4.47 -20.40
CA ASP A 231 -6.71 5.53 -21.35
C ASP A 231 -6.33 5.02 -22.75
N GLY A 232 -7.36 4.82 -23.58
CA GLY A 232 -7.17 4.46 -24.98
C GLY A 232 -6.45 5.60 -25.69
N ALA A 233 -5.36 5.28 -26.36
CA ALA A 233 -4.66 6.19 -27.26
C ALA A 233 -5.59 6.84 -28.29
#